data_AF-A0A7X9A5D2-F1
#
_entry.id   AF-A0A7X9A5D2-F1
#
_cell.length_a   1.000
_cell.length_b   1.000
_cell.length_c   1.000
_cell.angle_alpha   90.00
_cell.angle_beta   90.00
_cell.angle_gamma   90.00
#
_symmetry.space_group_name_H-M   'P 1'
#
loop_
_entity.id
_entity.type
_entity.pdbx_description
1 polymer ?
#
loop_
_entity_poly.entity_id
_entity_poly.type
_entity_poly.pdbx_seq_one_letter_code
_entity_poly.pdbx_strand_id
1 'polypeptide(L)'
;MDGRTLKKLEFDKVIQMLADCCGSFLGKERAEKLTPSSDLDEVVSALEETSEAKEILRFNPGFTLGGVRDVRKEVERAALGAILEPEDFLDISGTCAASRKAKVFVSNLKGSYPLIMELSRDLGIFKSIETAVNE
;
A
#
# COMPACT_ATOMS: atom_id res chain seq x y z
N MET A 1 -15.03 -11.27 -17.92
CA MET A 1 -15.44 -10.18 -18.85
C MET A 1 -14.61 -10.26 -20.14
N ASP A 2 -15.15 -9.79 -21.28
CA ASP A 2 -14.44 -9.79 -22.58
C ASP A 2 -13.52 -8.57 -22.73
N GLY A 3 -12.26 -8.79 -23.13
CA GLY A 3 -11.26 -7.73 -23.33
C GLY A 3 -11.66 -6.70 -24.40
N ARG A 4 -12.50 -7.09 -25.37
CA ARG A 4 -13.04 -6.15 -26.37
C ARG A 4 -13.97 -5.10 -25.73
N THR A 5 -14.71 -5.46 -24.68
CA THR A 5 -15.60 -4.56 -23.96
C THR A 5 -14.78 -3.56 -23.13
N LEU A 6 -13.74 -4.01 -22.43
CA LEU A 6 -12.88 -3.13 -21.62
C LEU A 6 -12.19 -2.07 -22.48
N LYS A 7 -11.73 -2.46 -23.68
CA LYS A 7 -11.15 -1.51 -24.63
C LYS A 7 -12.15 -0.47 -25.13
N LYS A 8 -13.41 -0.86 -25.36
CA LYS A 8 -14.47 0.08 -25.76
C LYS A 8 -14.85 1.05 -24.63
N LEU A 9 -14.76 0.60 -23.39
CA LEU A 9 -14.99 1.42 -22.20
C LEU A 9 -13.78 2.27 -21.82
N GLU A 10 -12.66 2.15 -22.56
CA GLU A 10 -11.39 2.82 -22.27
C GLU A 10 -10.94 2.59 -20.83
N PHE A 11 -11.16 1.37 -20.32
CA PHE A 11 -10.87 1.01 -18.94
C PHE A 11 -9.39 1.20 -18.60
N ASP A 12 -8.50 0.98 -19.57
CA ASP A 12 -7.07 1.26 -19.48
C ASP A 12 -6.77 2.72 -19.11
N LYS A 13 -7.56 3.68 -19.63
CA LYS A 13 -7.39 5.10 -19.26
C LYS A 13 -7.82 5.37 -17.83
N VAL A 14 -8.90 4.73 -17.37
CA VAL A 14 -9.37 4.85 -15.97
C VAL A 14 -8.30 4.32 -15.02
N ILE A 15 -7.71 3.16 -15.34
CA ILE A 15 -6.60 2.59 -14.58
C ILE A 15 -5.40 3.53 -14.58
N GLN A 16 -5.03 4.12 -15.71
CA GLN A 16 -3.92 5.07 -15.77
C GLN A 16 -4.16 6.30 -14.89
N MET A 17 -5.38 6.87 -14.93
CA MET A 17 -5.75 8.00 -14.08
C MET A 17 -5.64 7.65 -12.58
N LEU A 18 -6.05 6.45 -12.19
CA LEU A 18 -5.93 5.96 -10.82
C LEU A 18 -4.45 5.77 -10.43
N ALA A 19 -3.68 5.13 -11.30
CA ALA A 19 -2.25 4.85 -11.12
C ALA A 19 -1.44 6.15 -10.92
N ASP A 20 -1.79 7.22 -11.64
CA ASP A 20 -1.15 8.53 -11.51
C ASP A 20 -1.50 9.26 -10.19
N CYS A 21 -2.59 8.86 -9.52
CA CYS A 21 -2.94 9.35 -8.19
C CYS A 21 -2.29 8.53 -7.04
N CYS A 22 -1.63 7.41 -7.33
CA CYS A 22 -1.03 6.57 -6.29
C CYS A 22 0.22 7.23 -5.66
N GLY A 23 0.25 7.28 -4.33
CA GLY A 23 1.38 7.85 -3.57
C GLY A 23 2.59 6.93 -3.39
N SER A 24 2.56 5.69 -3.91
CA SER A 24 3.66 4.74 -3.83
C SER A 24 3.74 3.89 -5.10
N PHE A 25 4.95 3.41 -5.41
CA PHE A 25 5.18 2.49 -6.53
C PHE A 25 4.35 1.21 -6.41
N LEU A 26 4.28 0.62 -5.21
CA LEU A 26 3.50 -0.60 -4.96
C LEU A 26 1.99 -0.35 -5.11
N GLY A 27 1.51 0.83 -4.70
CA GLY A 27 0.11 1.23 -4.92
C GLY A 27 -0.20 1.37 -6.42
N LYS A 28 0.73 1.97 -7.18
CA LYS A 28 0.64 2.10 -8.62
C LYS A 28 0.59 0.73 -9.31
N GLU A 29 1.52 -0.17 -8.95
CA GLU A 29 1.55 -1.54 -9.47
C GLU A 29 0.23 -2.30 -9.17
N ARG A 30 -0.35 -2.10 -7.98
CA ARG A 30 -1.65 -2.70 -7.62
C ARG A 30 -2.79 -2.10 -8.45
N ALA A 31 -2.82 -0.78 -8.64
CA ALA A 31 -3.82 -0.10 -9.46
C ALA A 31 -3.78 -0.57 -10.92
N GLU A 32 -2.58 -0.69 -11.51
CA GLU A 32 -2.37 -1.12 -12.90
C GLU A 32 -2.86 -2.56 -13.17
N LYS A 33 -2.90 -3.40 -12.13
CA LYS A 33 -3.36 -4.80 -12.21
C LYS A 33 -4.86 -4.97 -11.94
N LEU A 34 -5.59 -3.91 -11.60
CA LEU A 34 -7.01 -4.00 -11.30
C LEU A 34 -7.80 -4.45 -12.53
N THR A 35 -8.71 -5.41 -12.31
CA THR A 35 -9.67 -5.87 -13.30
C THR A 35 -11.06 -5.88 -12.68
N PRO A 36 -12.13 -5.63 -13.46
CA PRO A 36 -13.49 -5.72 -12.91
C PRO A 36 -13.79 -7.13 -12.42
N SER A 37 -14.30 -7.25 -11.20
CA SER A 37 -14.82 -8.51 -10.69
C SER A 37 -16.29 -8.70 -11.07
N SER A 38 -16.70 -9.95 -11.24
CA SER A 38 -18.10 -10.36 -11.40
C SER A 38 -18.68 -10.97 -10.13
N ASP A 39 -17.87 -11.12 -9.08
CA ASP A 39 -18.31 -11.60 -7.78
C ASP A 39 -18.90 -10.41 -6.99
N LEU A 40 -20.15 -10.56 -6.55
CA LEU A 40 -20.85 -9.49 -5.85
C LEU A 40 -20.21 -9.20 -4.50
N ASP A 41 -19.79 -10.22 -3.76
CA ASP A 41 -19.25 -10.06 -2.41
C ASP A 41 -17.88 -9.37 -2.47
N GLU A 42 -17.05 -9.71 -3.45
CA GLU A 42 -15.78 -9.02 -3.71
C GLU A 42 -16.00 -7.54 -4.05
N VAL A 43 -16.99 -7.23 -4.91
CA VAL A 43 -17.30 -5.86 -5.31
C VAL A 43 -17.81 -5.04 -4.12
N VAL A 44 -18.71 -5.60 -3.31
CA VAL A 44 -19.23 -4.92 -2.11
C VAL A 44 -18.08 -4.63 -1.14
N SER A 45 -17.26 -5.63 -0.83
CA SER A 45 -16.12 -5.47 0.08
C SER A 45 -15.12 -4.42 -0.41
N ALA A 46 -14.77 -4.43 -1.69
CA ALA A 46 -13.85 -3.45 -2.28
C ALA A 46 -14.40 -2.01 -2.25
N LEU A 47 -15.71 -1.83 -2.46
CA LEU A 47 -16.36 -0.54 -2.37
C LEU A 47 -16.45 -0.02 -0.94
N GLU A 48 -16.70 -0.91 0.03
CA GLU A 48 -16.67 -0.58 1.46
C GLU A 48 -15.26 -0.17 1.90
N GLU A 49 -14.22 -0.93 1.54
CA GLU A 49 -12.81 -0.59 1.81
C GLU A 49 -12.47 0.81 1.24
N THR A 50 -12.88 1.07 0.00
CA THR A 50 -12.65 2.37 -0.66
C THR A 50 -13.40 3.50 0.05
N SER A 51 -14.61 3.24 0.53
CA SER A 51 -15.44 4.22 1.25
C SER A 51 -14.80 4.60 2.59
N GLU A 52 -14.32 3.61 3.34
CA GLU A 52 -13.56 3.83 4.57
C GLU A 52 -12.28 4.65 4.30
N ALA A 53 -11.47 4.24 3.32
CA ALA A 53 -10.24 4.94 2.97
C ALA A 53 -10.48 6.40 2.58
N LYS A 54 -11.51 6.67 1.76
CA LYS A 54 -11.90 8.02 1.36
C LYS A 54 -12.30 8.89 2.55
N GLU A 55 -13.05 8.34 3.49
CA GLU A 55 -13.46 9.07 4.70
C GLU A 55 -12.26 9.38 5.61
N ILE A 56 -11.37 8.41 5.79
CA ILE A 56 -10.12 8.59 6.54
C ILE A 56 -9.29 9.72 5.93
N LEU A 57 -9.08 9.70 4.60
CA LEU A 57 -8.33 10.76 3.91
C LEU A 57 -9.00 12.13 4.03
N ARG A 58 -10.34 12.18 3.96
CA ARG A 58 -11.11 13.42 4.11
C ARG A 58 -10.90 14.07 5.49
N PHE A 59 -10.87 13.27 6.55
CA PHE A 59 -10.67 13.78 7.91
C PHE A 59 -9.20 13.93 8.32
N ASN A 60 -8.29 13.30 7.59
CA ASN A 60 -6.85 13.28 7.90
C ASN A 60 -6.03 13.65 6.64
N PRO A 61 -6.15 14.88 6.11
CA PRO A 61 -5.52 15.27 4.85
C PRO A 61 -3.98 15.25 4.89
N GLY A 62 -3.38 15.26 6.09
CA GLY A 62 -1.93 15.13 6.29
C GLY A 62 -1.42 13.68 6.35
N PHE A 63 -2.31 12.69 6.31
CA PHE A 63 -1.88 11.29 6.29
C PHE A 63 -1.23 10.95 4.95
N THR A 64 -0.06 10.31 5.01
CA THR A 64 0.65 9.81 3.83
C THR A 64 1.28 8.46 4.14
N LEU A 65 1.41 7.62 3.10
CA LEU A 65 2.25 6.42 3.13
C LEU A 65 3.69 6.74 2.68
N GLY A 66 4.14 7.98 2.90
CA GLY A 66 5.47 8.43 2.48
C GLY A 66 6.58 7.60 3.11
N GLY A 67 7.62 7.31 2.32
CA GLY A 67 8.78 6.51 2.74
C GLY A 67 8.70 5.02 2.42
N VAL A 68 7.56 4.53 1.90
CA VAL A 68 7.47 3.16 1.36
C VAL A 68 8.26 3.05 0.06
N ARG A 69 9.20 2.10 0.03
CA ARG A 69 9.99 1.75 -1.16
C ARG A 69 9.73 0.28 -1.52
N ASP A 70 9.98 -0.07 -2.78
CA ASP A 70 9.95 -1.48 -3.17
C ASP A 70 11.28 -2.14 -2.78
N VAL A 71 11.27 -2.83 -1.65
CA VAL A 71 12.45 -3.49 -1.06
C VAL A 71 12.45 -5.00 -1.26
N ARG A 72 11.58 -5.53 -2.14
CA ARG A 72 11.39 -6.98 -2.31
C ARG A 72 12.69 -7.67 -2.72
N LYS A 73 13.44 -7.08 -3.65
CA LYS A 73 14.68 -7.66 -4.18
C LYS A 73 15.78 -7.69 -3.13
N GLU A 74 15.89 -6.64 -2.33
CA GLU A 74 16.87 -6.47 -1.26
C GLU A 74 16.59 -7.48 -0.14
N VAL A 75 15.31 -7.66 0.23
CA VAL A 75 14.90 -8.66 1.22
C VAL A 75 15.17 -10.08 0.71
N GLU A 76 14.84 -10.39 -0.55
CA GLU A 76 15.14 -11.70 -1.16
C GLU A 76 16.65 -11.99 -1.18
N ARG A 77 17.46 -10.99 -1.58
CA ARG A 77 18.93 -11.10 -1.57
C ARG A 77 19.48 -11.35 -0.16
N ALA A 78 18.99 -10.59 0.83
CA ALA A 78 19.39 -10.77 2.22
C ALA A 78 19.02 -12.14 2.78
N ALA A 79 17.84 -12.67 2.42
CA ALA A 79 17.41 -14.02 2.81
C ALA A 79 18.33 -15.12 2.25
N LEU A 80 18.99 -14.87 1.12
CA LEU A 80 19.99 -15.75 0.52
C LEU A 80 21.42 -15.50 1.06
N GLY A 81 21.59 -14.63 2.06
CA GLY A 81 22.88 -14.31 2.66
C GLY A 81 23.75 -13.35 1.83
N ALA A 82 23.17 -12.66 0.84
CA ALA A 82 23.89 -11.65 0.09
C ALA A 82 24.18 -10.40 0.94
N ILE A 83 25.28 -9.71 0.62
CA ILE A 83 25.59 -8.41 1.20
C ILE A 83 24.70 -7.35 0.50
N LEU A 84 24.13 -6.48 1.30
CA LEU A 84 23.36 -5.32 0.86
C LEU A 84 24.23 -4.06 0.94
N GLU A 85 23.94 -3.10 0.07
CA GLU A 85 24.62 -1.80 0.07
C GLU A 85 24.01 -0.86 1.11
N PRO A 86 24.74 0.17 1.59
CA PRO A 86 24.21 1.14 2.55
C PRO A 86 22.88 1.78 2.13
N GLU A 87 22.69 2.05 0.84
CA GLU A 87 21.45 2.61 0.29
C GLU A 87 20.26 1.66 0.44
N ASP A 88 20.47 0.35 0.25
CA ASP A 88 19.44 -0.68 0.43
C ASP A 88 18.92 -0.66 1.89
N PHE A 89 19.81 -0.49 2.86
CA PHE A 89 19.44 -0.40 4.28
C PHE A 89 18.61 0.85 4.60
N LEU A 90 18.90 1.99 3.97
CA LEU A 90 18.11 3.21 4.13
C LEU A 90 16.70 3.03 3.59
N ASP A 91 16.56 2.38 2.43
CA ASP A 91 15.25 2.12 1.80
C ASP A 91 14.41 1.10 2.61
N ILE A 92 15.06 0.07 3.16
CA ILE A 92 14.45 -0.89 4.09
C ILE A 92 14.01 -0.17 5.37
N SER A 93 14.89 0.63 5.98
CA SER A 93 14.59 1.38 7.21
C SER A 93 13.43 2.37 7.01
N GLY A 94 13.42 3.10 5.89
CA GLY A 94 12.34 4.00 5.51
C GLY A 94 10.99 3.27 5.36
N THR A 95 10.99 2.11 4.73
CA THR A 95 9.80 1.27 4.56
C THR A 95 9.29 0.73 5.91
N CYS A 96 10.19 0.28 6.80
CA CYS A 96 9.85 -0.14 8.16
C CYS A 96 9.21 1.00 8.96
N ALA A 97 9.80 2.20 8.90
CA ALA A 97 9.28 3.37 9.58
C ALA A 97 7.90 3.78 9.05
N ALA A 98 7.67 3.69 7.74
CA ALA A 98 6.38 3.95 7.12
C ALA A 98 5.30 2.95 7.59
N SER A 99 5.62 1.65 7.62
CA SER A 99 4.75 0.61 8.16
C SER A 99 4.33 0.90 9.60
N ARG A 100 5.30 1.22 10.47
CA ARG A 100 5.04 1.58 11.87
C ARG A 100 4.16 2.82 12.00
N LYS A 101 4.45 3.89 11.25
CA LYS A 101 3.64 5.12 11.25
C LYS A 101 2.22 4.86 10.79
N ALA A 102 2.02 4.09 9.73
CA ALA A 102 0.71 3.71 9.23
C ALA A 102 -0.08 2.89 10.26
N LYS A 103 0.54 1.89 10.89
CA LYS A 103 -0.10 1.08 11.93
C LYS A 103 -0.52 1.91 13.13
N VAL A 104 0.35 2.80 13.61
CA VAL A 104 0.05 3.71 14.72
C VAL A 104 -1.07 4.69 14.33
N PHE A 105 -1.03 5.24 13.12
CA PHE A 105 -2.09 6.12 12.63
C PHE A 105 -3.46 5.42 12.64
N VAL A 106 -3.55 4.23 12.04
CA VAL A 106 -4.81 3.46 11.97
C VAL A 106 -5.32 3.11 13.37
N SER A 107 -4.43 2.72 14.29
CA SER A 107 -4.83 2.41 15.68
C SER A 107 -5.38 3.60 16.46
N ASN A 108 -5.09 4.83 16.03
CA ASN A 108 -5.54 6.06 16.68
C ASN A 108 -6.71 6.73 15.94
N LEU A 109 -7.23 6.12 14.88
CA LEU A 109 -8.37 6.66 14.15
C LEU A 109 -9.62 6.70 15.04
N LYS A 110 -10.34 7.82 14.95
CA LYS A 110 -11.66 7.98 15.57
C LYS A 110 -12.72 7.61 14.54
N GLY A 111 -13.59 6.67 14.87
CA GLY A 111 -14.62 6.15 13.97
C GLY A 111 -14.57 4.63 13.89
N SER A 112 -15.38 4.06 13.00
CA SER A 112 -15.44 2.62 12.74
C SER A 112 -14.95 2.36 11.32
N TYR A 113 -13.77 1.78 11.19
CA TYR A 113 -13.14 1.43 9.91
C TYR A 113 -12.62 -0.02 9.95
N PRO A 114 -13.52 -1.02 10.09
CA PRO A 114 -13.13 -2.41 10.29
C PRO A 114 -12.21 -2.96 9.20
N LEU A 115 -12.46 -2.64 7.93
CA LEU A 115 -11.67 -3.18 6.82
C LEU A 115 -10.25 -2.59 6.81
N ILE A 116 -10.13 -1.28 7.01
CA ILE A 116 -8.81 -0.62 7.10
C ILE A 116 -8.06 -1.06 8.36
N MET A 117 -8.77 -1.27 9.47
CA MET A 117 -8.17 -1.82 10.69
C MET A 117 -7.67 -3.23 10.47
N GLU A 118 -8.41 -4.08 9.76
CA GLU A 118 -7.99 -5.44 9.41
C GLU A 118 -6.72 -5.42 8.56
N LEU A 119 -6.68 -4.64 7.48
CA LEU A 119 -5.49 -4.47 6.64
C LEU A 119 -4.27 -3.98 7.44
N SER A 120 -4.48 -3.11 8.45
CA SER A 120 -3.39 -2.61 9.29
C SER A 120 -2.79 -3.65 10.24
N ARG A 121 -3.48 -4.78 10.48
CA ARG A 121 -2.97 -5.83 11.37
C ARG A 121 -1.71 -6.48 10.82
N ASP A 122 -1.67 -6.66 9.52
CA ASP A 122 -0.55 -7.30 8.80
C ASP A 122 0.68 -6.39 8.67
N LEU A 123 0.55 -5.10 8.99
CA LEU A 123 1.70 -4.20 9.03
C LEU A 123 2.67 -4.62 10.15
N GLY A 124 3.90 -4.97 9.78
CA GLY A 124 4.94 -5.30 10.74
C GLY A 124 5.56 -4.06 11.40
N ILE A 125 6.01 -4.20 12.65
CA ILE A 125 6.82 -3.18 13.35
C ILE A 125 8.22 -3.76 13.52
N PHE A 126 9.20 -3.17 12.82
CA PHE A 126 10.58 -3.67 12.76
C PHE A 126 11.57 -2.70 13.42
N LYS A 127 11.31 -2.34 14.68
CA LYS A 127 12.09 -1.32 15.41
C LYS A 127 13.58 -1.67 15.52
N SER A 128 13.94 -2.95 15.63
CA SER A 128 15.33 -3.40 15.66
C SER A 128 16.09 -3.03 14.39
N ILE A 129 15.45 -3.16 13.23
CA ILE A 129 16.04 -2.79 11.93
C ILE A 129 16.16 -1.27 11.84
N GLU A 130 15.12 -0.53 12.22
CA GLU A 130 15.16 0.94 12.26
C GLU A 130 16.33 1.43 13.14
N THR A 131 16.54 0.87 14.33
CA THR A 131 17.63 1.26 15.22
C THR A 131 18.99 0.90 14.65
N ALA A 132 19.18 -0.32 14.15
CA ALA A 132 20.47 -0.80 13.65
C ALA A 132 21.01 -0.01 12.44
N VAL A 133 20.13 0.64 11.65
CA VAL A 133 20.53 1.47 10.50
C VAL A 133 20.86 2.92 10.90
N ASN A 134 20.35 3.38 12.06
CA ASN A 134 20.53 4.76 12.53
C ASN A 134 21.66 4.92 13.58
N GLU A 135 22.25 3.82 14.04
CA GLU A 135 23.46 3.78 14.88
C GLU A 135 24.72 3.85 14.03
#